data_AF-A0A1F4ZXZ4-F1
#
_entry.id   AF-A0A1F4ZXZ4-F1
#
_cell.length_a   1.000
_cell.length_b   1.000
_cell.length_c   1.000
_cell.angle_alpha   90.00
_cell.angle_beta   90.00
_cell.angle_gamma   90.00
#
_symmetry.space_group_name_H-M   'P 1'
#
loop_
_entity.id
_entity.type
_entity.pdbx_description
1 polymer ?
#
loop_
_entity_poly.entity_id
_entity_poly.type
_entity_poly.pdbx_seq_one_letter_code
_entity_poly.pdbx_strand_id
1 'polypeptide(L)'
;MNWKKFWPAAILVYLAYVATTFVIHSVILGGYYMRPDVQSALRPEAEMNAYSWARFLTMAVFAFFFTFIFAKGREGKGVMEGIRFGVYIALFTFFVMSFEQFIIYPIPYAVVWYWIIAGLVQSVLMGIIAALVYKPKAA
;
A
#
# COMPACT_ATOMS: atom_id res chain seq x y z
N MET A 1 -23.64 -4.49 -2.44
CA MET A 1 -22.39 -4.09 -3.13
C MET A 1 -22.68 -3.85 -4.60
N ASN A 2 -22.24 -2.72 -5.17
CA ASN A 2 -22.34 -2.48 -6.61
C ASN A 2 -21.05 -2.92 -7.34
N TRP A 3 -21.02 -4.14 -7.88
CA TRP A 3 -19.84 -4.70 -8.54
C TRP A 3 -19.39 -3.92 -9.78
N LYS A 4 -20.32 -3.26 -10.49
CA LYS A 4 -20.00 -2.41 -11.65
C LYS A 4 -19.20 -1.16 -11.26
N LYS A 5 -19.34 -0.70 -10.01
CA LYS A 5 -18.58 0.44 -9.46
C LYS A 5 -17.37 -0.02 -8.63
N PHE A 6 -17.43 -1.24 -8.10
CA PHE A 6 -16.34 -1.87 -7.38
C PHE A 6 -15.10 -2.08 -8.25
N TRP A 7 -15.25 -2.72 -9.42
CA TRP A 7 -14.09 -3.06 -10.24
C TRP A 7 -13.26 -1.86 -10.70
N PRO A 8 -13.87 -0.76 -11.19
CA PRO A 8 -13.12 0.46 -11.50
C PRO A 8 -12.38 1.03 -10.28
N ALA A 9 -13.00 1.00 -9.09
CA ALA A 9 -12.37 1.47 -7.86
C ALA A 9 -11.16 0.59 -7.49
N ALA A 10 -11.32 -0.74 -7.52
CA ALA A 10 -10.24 -1.68 -7.20
C ALA A 10 -9.07 -1.58 -8.18
N ILE A 11 -9.36 -1.40 -9.47
CA ILE A 11 -8.32 -1.20 -10.51
C ILE A 11 -7.59 0.12 -10.27
N LEU A 12 -8.29 1.22 -10.00
CA LEU A 12 -7.65 2.51 -9.74
C LEU A 12 -6.82 2.51 -8.45
N VAL A 13 -7.30 1.84 -7.40
CA VAL A 13 -6.52 1.60 -6.18
C VAL A 13 -5.26 0.79 -6.49
N TYR A 14 -5.37 -0.28 -7.30
CA TYR A 14 -4.21 -1.08 -7.71
C TYR A 14 -3.19 -0.26 -8.49
N LEU A 15 -3.64 0.52 -9.49
CA LEU A 15 -2.76 1.37 -10.29
C LEU A 15 -2.07 2.43 -9.42
N ALA A 16 -2.80 3.03 -8.49
CA ALA A 16 -2.23 3.95 -7.51
C ALA A 16 -1.19 3.25 -6.63
N TYR A 17 -1.46 2.02 -6.18
CA TYR A 17 -0.52 1.24 -5.38
C TYR A 17 0.77 0.96 -6.15
N VAL A 18 0.67 0.50 -7.39
CA VAL A 18 1.83 0.24 -8.27
C VAL A 18 2.63 1.53 -8.48
N ALA A 19 1.97 2.62 -8.88
CA ALA A 19 2.63 3.88 -9.20
C ALA A 19 3.35 4.47 -7.98
N THR A 20 2.68 4.51 -6.83
CA THR A 20 3.29 5.03 -5.60
C THR A 20 4.38 4.11 -5.06
N THR A 21 4.25 2.78 -5.20
CA THR A 21 5.32 1.83 -4.82
C THR A 21 6.58 2.10 -5.63
N PHE A 22 6.44 2.32 -6.94
CA PHE A 22 7.57 2.71 -7.78
C PHE A 22 8.19 4.04 -7.34
N VAL A 23 7.38 5.07 -7.12
CA VAL A 23 7.87 6.38 -6.68
C VAL A 23 8.59 6.28 -5.33
N ILE A 24 7.99 5.62 -4.34
CA ILE A 24 8.54 5.49 -3.00
C ILE A 24 9.84 4.66 -3.03
N HIS A 25 9.81 3.47 -3.61
CA HIS A 25 10.91 2.51 -3.45
C HIS A 25 12.03 2.70 -4.47
N SER A 26 11.71 3.14 -5.69
CA SER A 26 12.72 3.35 -6.74
C SER A 26 13.24 4.78 -6.77
N VAL A 27 12.37 5.78 -6.64
CA VAL A 27 12.78 7.20 -6.79
C VAL A 27 13.21 7.80 -5.46
N ILE A 28 12.40 7.66 -4.41
CA ILE A 28 12.66 8.31 -3.11
C ILE A 28 13.69 7.51 -2.29
N LEU A 29 13.47 6.20 -2.13
CA LEU A 29 14.30 5.33 -1.28
C LEU A 29 15.37 4.56 -2.05
N GLY A 30 15.37 4.59 -3.38
CA GLY A 30 16.30 3.80 -4.19
C GLY A 30 17.76 3.99 -3.81
N GLY A 31 18.20 5.25 -3.70
CA GLY A 31 19.57 5.56 -3.25
C GLY A 31 19.83 5.19 -1.78
N TYR A 32 18.80 5.20 -0.94
CA TYR A 32 18.92 4.80 0.47
C TYR A 32 19.13 3.27 0.60
N TYR A 33 18.50 2.49 -0.27
CA TYR A 33 18.65 1.03 -0.30
C TYR A 33 20.04 0.55 -0.71
N MET A 34 20.81 1.39 -1.42
CA MET A 34 22.18 1.08 -1.84
C MET A 34 23.21 1.33 -0.73
N ARG A 35 22.80 1.82 0.45
CA ARG A 35 23.72 1.99 1.58
C ARG A 35 24.11 0.62 2.13
N PRO A 36 25.39 0.39 2.48
CA PRO A 36 25.87 -0.95 2.89
C PRO A 36 25.08 -1.57 4.04
N ASP A 37 24.69 -0.78 5.03
CA ASP A 37 23.92 -1.19 6.21
C ASP A 37 22.47 -1.60 5.88
N VAL A 38 21.92 -1.07 4.79
CA VAL A 38 20.57 -1.42 4.32
C VAL A 38 20.63 -2.58 3.34
N GLN A 39 21.56 -2.52 2.39
CA GLN A 39 21.70 -3.49 1.31
C GLN A 39 21.97 -4.90 1.86
N SER A 40 22.76 -5.03 2.94
CA SER A 40 23.05 -6.31 3.57
C SER A 40 21.82 -7.01 4.17
N ALA A 41 20.75 -6.26 4.45
CA ALA A 41 19.51 -6.80 5.01
C ALA A 41 18.48 -7.17 3.94
N LEU A 42 18.69 -6.77 2.68
CA LEU A 42 17.80 -7.03 1.56
C LEU A 42 18.25 -8.28 0.78
N ARG A 43 17.31 -8.87 0.04
CA ARG A 43 17.67 -9.91 -0.92
C ARG A 43 18.56 -9.34 -2.03
N PRO A 44 19.44 -10.15 -2.64
CA PRO A 44 20.19 -9.75 -3.83
C PRO A 44 19.26 -9.25 -4.94
N GLU A 45 19.70 -8.25 -5.70
CA GLU A 45 18.88 -7.60 -6.73
C GLU A 45 18.38 -8.59 -7.79
N ALA A 46 19.22 -9.52 -8.23
CA ALA A 46 18.86 -10.55 -9.19
C ALA A 46 17.67 -11.41 -8.69
N GLU A 47 17.67 -11.77 -7.41
CA GLU A 47 16.58 -12.53 -6.80
C GLU A 47 15.32 -11.67 -6.64
N MET A 48 15.47 -10.41 -6.20
CA MET A 48 14.35 -9.47 -6.13
C MET A 48 13.65 -9.33 -7.48
N ASN A 49 14.41 -9.25 -8.57
CA ASN A 49 13.90 -9.14 -9.93
C ASN A 49 13.19 -10.43 -10.38
N ALA A 50 13.75 -11.60 -10.05
CA ALA A 50 13.12 -12.89 -10.32
C ALA A 50 11.74 -13.05 -9.64
N TYR A 51 11.56 -12.46 -8.46
CA TYR A 51 10.28 -12.48 -7.72
C TYR A 51 9.40 -11.26 -7.95
N SER A 52 9.74 -10.38 -8.90
CA SER A 52 8.98 -9.15 -9.18
C SER A 52 7.50 -9.42 -9.51
N TRP A 53 7.18 -10.54 -10.16
CA TRP A 53 5.81 -10.96 -10.45
C TRP A 53 4.96 -11.11 -9.18
N ALA A 54 5.54 -11.63 -8.09
CA ALA A 54 4.83 -11.84 -6.83
C ALA A 54 4.45 -10.51 -6.18
N ARG A 55 5.26 -9.46 -6.39
CA ARG A 55 4.93 -8.09 -5.97
C ARG A 55 3.66 -7.61 -6.66
N PHE A 56 3.56 -7.74 -7.98
CA PHE A 56 2.36 -7.30 -8.71
C PHE A 56 1.12 -8.11 -8.31
N LEU A 57 1.27 -9.42 -8.13
CA LEU A 57 0.16 -10.27 -7.68
C LEU A 57 -0.33 -9.88 -6.28
N THR A 58 0.57 -9.70 -5.32
CA THR A 58 0.22 -9.32 -3.94
C THR A 58 -0.39 -7.93 -3.87
N MET A 59 0.09 -6.97 -4.67
CA MET A 59 -0.53 -5.65 -4.79
C MET A 59 -1.96 -5.72 -5.36
N ALA A 60 -2.22 -6.62 -6.32
CA ALA A 60 -3.56 -6.81 -6.88
C ALA A 60 -4.52 -7.41 -5.84
N VAL A 61 -4.07 -8.43 -5.09
CA VAL A 61 -4.84 -9.02 -3.99
C VAL A 61 -5.14 -7.97 -2.91
N PHE A 62 -4.13 -7.20 -2.50
CA PHE A 62 -4.29 -6.12 -1.54
C PHE A 62 -5.30 -5.09 -2.02
N ALA A 63 -5.18 -4.58 -3.24
CA ALA A 63 -6.08 -3.56 -3.79
C ALA A 63 -7.54 -4.04 -3.86
N PHE A 64 -7.76 -5.32 -4.21
CA PHE A 64 -9.08 -5.93 -4.19
C PHE A 64 -9.67 -5.92 -2.78
N PHE A 65 -8.96 -6.47 -1.78
CA PHE A 65 -9.48 -6.56 -0.42
C PHE A 65 -9.57 -5.20 0.28
N PHE A 66 -8.61 -4.30 0.05
CA PHE A 66 -8.66 -2.91 0.50
C PHE A 66 -9.96 -2.25 0.04
N THR A 67 -10.27 -2.35 -1.25
CA THR A 67 -11.50 -1.78 -1.84
C THR A 67 -12.74 -2.51 -1.34
N PHE A 68 -12.67 -3.83 -1.12
CA PHE A 68 -13.79 -4.64 -0.66
C PHE A 68 -14.19 -4.28 0.77
N ILE A 69 -13.21 -4.15 1.66
CA ILE A 69 -13.41 -3.75 3.05
C ILE A 69 -13.95 -2.32 3.08
N PHE A 70 -13.36 -1.40 2.31
CA PHE A 70 -13.86 -0.03 2.18
C PHE A 70 -15.34 -0.03 1.74
N ALA A 71 -15.66 -0.74 0.65
CA ALA A 71 -17.00 -0.78 0.09
C ALA A 71 -18.06 -1.36 1.04
N LYS A 72 -17.67 -2.30 1.92
CA LYS A 72 -18.55 -2.86 2.96
C LYS A 72 -18.69 -1.97 4.19
N GLY A 73 -17.62 -1.30 4.59
CA GLY A 73 -17.59 -0.44 5.78
C GLY A 73 -18.02 1.00 5.54
N ARG A 74 -18.35 1.37 4.29
CA ARG A 74 -18.68 2.74 3.91
C ARG A 74 -20.05 3.18 4.45
N GLU A 75 -20.05 4.30 5.14
CA GLU A 75 -21.20 5.05 5.68
C GLU A 75 -21.63 6.21 4.77
N GLY A 76 -20.85 6.52 3.73
CA GLY A 76 -21.22 7.55 2.73
C GLY A 76 -20.78 8.95 3.11
N LYS A 77 -19.79 9.09 4.01
CA LYS A 77 -19.31 10.37 4.55
C LYS A 77 -18.28 11.09 3.66
N GLY A 78 -18.26 10.75 2.37
CA GLY A 78 -17.38 11.36 1.38
C GLY A 78 -15.91 10.97 1.53
N VAL A 79 -15.01 11.90 1.20
CA VAL A 79 -13.55 11.64 1.10
C VAL A 79 -12.90 11.40 2.47
N MET A 80 -13.40 12.05 3.53
CA MET A 80 -12.85 11.90 4.88
C MET A 80 -12.92 10.45 5.39
N GLU A 81 -13.92 9.71 4.95
CA GLU A 81 -14.04 8.28 5.23
C GLU A 81 -12.91 7.47 4.59
N GLY A 82 -12.54 7.79 3.35
CA GLY A 82 -11.39 7.21 2.66
C GLY A 82 -10.07 7.50 3.37
N ILE A 83 -9.89 8.74 3.85
CA ILE A 83 -8.70 9.13 4.62
C ILE A 83 -8.60 8.31 5.90
N ARG A 84 -9.66 8.29 6.72
CA ARG A 84 -9.69 7.53 7.98
C ARG A 84 -9.45 6.04 7.74
N PHE A 85 -10.09 5.47 6.72
CA PHE A 85 -9.87 4.08 6.34
C PHE A 85 -8.42 3.80 5.94
N GLY A 86 -7.82 4.67 5.13
CA GLY A 86 -6.42 4.57 4.74
C GLY A 86 -5.48 4.60 5.95
N VAL A 87 -5.72 5.50 6.92
CA VAL A 87 -4.95 5.54 8.18
C VAL A 87 -5.06 4.21 8.95
N TYR A 88 -6.26 3.66 9.09
CA TYR A 88 -6.46 2.39 9.80
C TYR A 88 -5.73 1.23 9.11
N ILE A 89 -5.84 1.12 7.79
CA ILE A 89 -5.11 0.11 7.04
C ILE A 89 -3.60 0.32 7.18
N ALA A 90 -3.12 1.56 7.16
CA ALA A 90 -1.69 1.82 7.28
C ALA A 90 -1.11 1.37 8.63
N LEU A 91 -1.84 1.61 9.71
CA LEU A 91 -1.47 1.10 11.03
C LEU A 91 -1.59 -0.42 11.10
N PHE A 92 -2.63 -1.00 10.51
CA PHE A 92 -2.83 -2.44 10.52
C PHE A 92 -1.76 -3.20 9.71
N THR A 93 -1.32 -2.65 8.57
CA THR A 93 -0.42 -3.34 7.64
C THR A 93 1.00 -2.78 7.69
N PHE A 94 1.21 -1.51 7.36
CA PHE A 94 2.55 -0.96 7.20
C PHE A 94 3.28 -0.80 8.54
N PHE A 95 2.58 -0.36 9.59
CA PHE A 95 3.18 -0.29 10.92
C PHE A 95 3.56 -1.68 11.43
N VAL A 96 2.60 -2.61 11.47
CA VAL A 96 2.85 -3.97 11.96
C VAL A 96 3.94 -4.67 11.14
N MET A 97 3.81 -4.74 9.81
CA MET A 97 4.76 -5.49 8.99
C MET A 97 6.16 -4.87 8.97
N SER A 98 6.31 -3.55 9.09
CA SER A 98 7.64 -2.93 9.12
C SER A 98 8.39 -3.27 10.40
N PHE A 99 7.70 -3.30 11.54
CA PHE A 99 8.30 -3.74 12.81
C PHE A 99 8.57 -5.25 12.83
N GLU A 100 7.67 -6.07 12.30
CA GLU A 100 7.93 -7.52 12.16
C GLU A 100 9.19 -7.79 11.32
N GLN A 101 9.37 -7.06 10.21
CA GLN A 101 10.58 -7.17 9.41
C GLN A 101 11.84 -6.72 10.16
N PHE A 102 11.75 -5.69 10.99
CA PHE A 102 12.85 -5.25 11.86
C PHE A 102 13.21 -6.26 12.95
N ILE A 103 12.22 -6.98 13.48
CA ILE A 103 12.43 -8.00 14.52
C ILE A 103 13.11 -9.23 13.93
N ILE A 104 12.74 -9.63 12.71
CA ILE A 104 13.20 -10.87 12.07
C ILE A 104 14.50 -10.67 11.29
N TYR A 105 14.66 -9.52 10.63
CA TYR A 105 15.78 -9.23 9.73
C TYR A 105 16.58 -8.05 10.25
N PRO A 106 17.88 -7.92 9.89
CA PRO A 106 18.73 -6.82 10.34
C PRO A 106 18.43 -5.50 9.60
N ILE A 107 17.15 -5.15 9.46
CA ILE A 107 16.70 -3.92 8.82
C ILE A 107 17.06 -2.73 9.73
N PRO A 108 17.70 -1.66 9.23
CA PRO A 108 18.00 -0.50 10.05
C PRO A 108 16.72 0.19 10.56
N TYR A 109 16.73 0.63 11.82
CA TYR A 109 15.55 1.23 12.48
C TYR A 109 14.98 2.45 11.71
N ALA A 110 15.84 3.22 11.03
CA ALA A 110 15.39 4.33 10.19
C ALA A 110 14.53 3.88 8.99
N VAL A 111 14.84 2.73 8.39
CA VAL A 111 14.11 2.17 7.25
C VAL A 111 12.67 1.83 7.63
N VAL A 112 12.47 1.31 8.85
CA VAL A 112 11.14 1.02 9.41
C VAL A 112 10.26 2.26 9.36
N TRP A 113 10.74 3.40 9.85
CA TRP A 113 9.97 4.64 9.87
C TRP A 113 9.72 5.20 8.47
N TYR A 114 10.68 5.07 7.54
CA TYR A 114 10.44 5.44 6.15
C TYR A 114 9.31 4.62 5.53
N TRP A 115 9.26 3.31 5.76
CA TRP A 115 8.19 2.45 5.25
C TRP A 115 6.83 2.75 5.88
N ILE A 116 6.79 3.03 7.18
CA ILE A 116 5.55 3.38 7.87
C ILE A 116 4.98 4.70 7.35
N ILE A 117 5.81 5.74 7.25
CA ILE A 117 5.37 7.06 6.79
C ILE A 117 4.97 7.01 5.32
N ALA A 118 5.77 6.36 4.47
CA ALA A 118 5.44 6.22 3.06
C ALA A 118 4.18 5.38 2.84
N GLY A 119 4.04 4.27 3.58
CA GLY A 119 2.86 3.42 3.58
C GLY A 119 1.61 4.14 4.08
N LEU A 120 1.72 5.02 5.07
CA LEU A 120 0.63 5.87 5.53
C LEU A 120 0.12 6.79 4.42
N VAL A 121 1.02 7.54 3.78
CA VAL A 121 0.68 8.45 2.67
C VAL A 121 0.05 7.66 1.51
N GLN A 122 0.64 6.52 1.16
CA GLN A 122 0.16 5.63 0.10
C GLN A 122 -1.24 5.08 0.41
N SER A 123 -1.47 4.58 1.62
CA SER A 123 -2.76 4.04 2.06
C SER A 123 -3.87 5.10 2.07
N VAL A 124 -3.55 6.30 2.54
CA VAL A 124 -4.49 7.43 2.54
C VAL A 124 -4.88 7.81 1.10
N LEU A 125 -3.91 7.88 0.19
CA LEU A 125 -4.19 8.13 -1.23
C LEU A 125 -5.11 7.06 -1.83
N MET A 126 -4.82 5.78 -1.58
CA MET A 126 -5.67 4.67 -2.02
C MET A 126 -7.08 4.76 -1.43
N GLY A 127 -7.20 5.13 -0.15
CA GLY A 127 -8.48 5.35 0.52
C GLY A 127 -9.30 6.49 -0.10
N ILE A 128 -8.65 7.61 -0.43
CA ILE A 128 -9.27 8.73 -1.15
C ILE A 128 -9.79 8.26 -2.52
N ILE A 129 -8.99 7.52 -3.28
CA ILE A 129 -9.38 6.99 -4.59
C ILE A 129 -10.60 6.07 -4.45
N ALA A 130 -10.57 5.14 -3.49
CA ALA A 130 -11.69 4.26 -3.21
C ALA A 130 -12.97 5.06 -2.89
N ALA A 131 -12.87 6.11 -2.06
CA ALA A 131 -13.99 6.95 -1.67
C ALA A 131 -14.58 7.78 -2.82
N LEU A 132 -13.74 8.25 -3.74
CA LEU A 132 -14.16 9.04 -4.91
C LEU A 132 -14.80 8.18 -6.00
N VAL A 133 -14.24 7.00 -6.26
CA VAL A 133 -14.64 6.14 -7.38
C VAL A 133 -15.79 5.22 -6.98
N TYR A 134 -15.74 4.61 -5.80
CA TYR A 134 -16.79 3.73 -5.33
C TYR A 134 -18.01 4.53 -4.85
N LYS A 135 -18.95 4.72 -5.78
CA LYS A 135 -20.28 5.28 -5.50
C LYS A 135 -21.30 4.14 -5.57
N PRO A 136 -21.76 3.58 -4.43
CA PRO A 136 -22.87 2.63 -4.47
C PRO A 136 -24.09 3.34 -5.09
N LYS A 137 -24.97 2.55 -5.75
CA LYS A 137 -26.17 3.10 -6.38
C LYS A 137 -26.92 3.92 -5.30
N ALA A 138 -27.38 5.13 -5.64
CA ALA A 138 -28.12 5.97 -4.70
C ALA A 138 -29.20 5.13 -4.02
N ALA A 139 -29.23 5.17 -2.69
CA ALA A 139 -30.32 4.61 -1.90
C ALA A 139 -31.60 5.40 -2.20
#